data_AF-A0A2V8INM6-F1
#
_entry.id   AF-A0A2V8INM6-F1
#
_cell.length_a   1.000
_cell.length_b   1.000
_cell.length_c   1.000
_cell.angle_alpha   90.00
_cell.angle_beta   90.00
_cell.angle_gamma   90.00
#
_symmetry.space_group_name_H-M   'P 1'
#
loop_
_entity.id
_entity.type
_entity.pdbx_description
1 polymer ?
#
loop_
_entity_poly.entity_id
_entity_poly.type
_entity_poly.pdbx_seq_one_letter_code
_entity_poly.pdbx_strand_id
1 'polypeptide(L)'
;MRYVRFVLLIGITVGLLLSCGYAQQTKNSAAGAKKEHTFRGKIEKIDVNAKTFTVNGQKVEGWMDAMTMVYVPDKEDVLKRVKVGDEITAKVYDGDFRTLHDVQIVPPKTDSKAAPAKK
;
A
#
# COMPACT_ATOMS: atom_id res chain seq x y z
N MET A 1 -23.88 4.22 -60.49
CA MET A 1 -24.18 4.19 -59.04
C MET A 1 -23.35 3.13 -58.30
N ARG A 2 -22.01 3.17 -58.45
CA ARG A 2 -21.07 2.13 -57.98
C ARG A 2 -20.35 2.52 -56.67
N TYR A 3 -20.64 3.72 -56.15
CA TYR A 3 -20.04 4.29 -54.95
C TYR A 3 -20.89 4.13 -53.68
N VAL A 4 -22.19 3.86 -53.79
CA VAL A 4 -23.08 3.76 -52.62
C VAL A 4 -22.89 2.42 -51.87
N ARG A 5 -22.42 1.38 -52.56
CA ARG A 5 -22.12 0.07 -51.95
C ARG A 5 -20.79 0.03 -51.18
N PHE A 6 -19.86 0.93 -51.49
CA PHE A 6 -18.55 0.98 -50.84
C PHE A 6 -18.52 1.86 -49.58
N VAL A 7 -19.42 2.85 -49.49
CA VAL A 7 -19.56 3.69 -48.29
C VAL A 7 -20.22 2.94 -47.13
N LEU A 8 -21.01 1.89 -47.44
CA LEU A 8 -21.72 1.11 -46.42
C LEU A 8 -20.84 0.08 -45.70
N LEU A 9 -19.62 -0.19 -46.17
CA LEU A 9 -18.70 -1.17 -45.57
C LEU A 9 -17.59 -0.57 -44.69
N ILE A 10 -17.43 0.76 -44.65
CA ILE A 10 -16.40 1.43 -43.82
C ILE A 10 -16.99 1.90 -42.47
N GLY A 11 -18.32 2.00 -42.34
CA GLY A 11 -18.98 2.48 -41.12
C GLY A 11 -19.09 1.46 -39.98
N ILE A 12 -18.84 0.17 -40.22
CA ILE A 12 -19.05 -0.90 -39.23
C ILE A 12 -17.74 -1.35 -38.53
N THR A 13 -16.57 -0.97 -39.03
CA THR A 13 -15.26 -1.35 -38.46
C THR A 13 -14.68 -0.34 -37.46
N VAL A 14 -15.27 0.85 -37.32
CA VAL A 14 -14.82 1.89 -36.35
C VAL A 14 -15.72 1.93 -35.09
N GLY A 15 -16.65 0.99 -34.94
CA GLY A 15 -17.51 0.87 -33.75
C GLY A 15 -17.04 -0.13 -32.68
N LEU A 16 -16.03 -0.97 -32.98
CA LEU A 16 -15.70 -2.15 -32.16
C LEU A 16 -14.32 -2.12 -31.47
N LEU A 17 -13.60 -0.98 -31.51
CA LEU A 17 -12.29 -0.82 -30.86
C LEU A 17 -12.25 0.24 -29.77
N LEU A 18 -13.41 0.80 -29.38
CA LEU A 18 -13.55 1.76 -28.28
C LEU A 18 -14.11 1.16 -26.98
N SER A 19 -14.13 -0.18 -26.88
CA SER A 19 -14.65 -0.90 -25.69
C SER A 19 -13.57 -1.42 -24.75
N CYS A 20 -12.28 -1.20 -25.04
CA CYS A 20 -11.16 -1.72 -24.24
C CYS A 20 -10.45 -0.65 -23.39
N GLY A 21 -10.97 0.58 -23.33
CA GLY A 21 -10.29 1.72 -22.69
C GLY A 21 -10.88 2.22 -21.36
N TYR A 22 -12.07 1.75 -20.95
CA TYR A 22 -12.73 2.20 -19.72
C TYR A 22 -12.81 1.13 -18.62
N ALA A 23 -12.06 0.03 -18.76
CA ALA A 23 -11.91 -1.00 -17.72
C ALA A 23 -10.66 -0.81 -16.84
N GLN A 24 -10.01 0.36 -16.89
CA GLN A 24 -8.76 0.65 -16.17
C GLN A 24 -8.77 2.01 -15.48
N GLN A 25 -9.88 2.43 -14.87
CA GLN A 25 -9.79 3.48 -13.84
C GLN A 25 -10.89 3.38 -12.80
N THR A 26 -10.90 2.26 -12.08
CA THR A 26 -11.41 2.18 -10.70
C THR A 26 -10.89 0.86 -10.11
N LYS A 27 -9.59 0.80 -9.84
CA LYS A 27 -9.13 -0.14 -8.81
C LYS A 27 -9.71 0.38 -7.49
N ASN A 28 -10.75 -0.33 -7.04
CA ASN A 28 -11.19 -0.42 -5.66
C ASN A 28 -12.00 0.76 -5.08
N SER A 29 -13.18 1.02 -5.63
CA SER A 29 -14.31 1.48 -4.79
C SER A 29 -15.10 0.24 -4.34
N ALA A 30 -14.49 -0.60 -3.50
CA ALA A 30 -15.24 -1.60 -2.78
C ALA A 30 -16.10 -0.86 -1.76
N ALA A 31 -17.41 -0.82 -1.99
CA ALA A 31 -18.38 -0.39 -1.00
C ALA A 31 -18.19 -1.25 0.26
N GLY A 32 -17.52 -0.70 1.28
CA GLY A 32 -17.10 -1.41 2.49
C GLY A 32 -15.60 -1.41 2.79
N ALA A 33 -14.74 -0.87 1.92
CA ALA A 33 -13.31 -0.73 2.22
C ALA A 33 -13.08 0.35 3.28
N LYS A 34 -12.64 -0.07 4.47
CA LYS A 34 -12.17 0.81 5.54
C LYS A 34 -11.04 1.70 5.00
N LYS A 35 -11.02 2.97 5.37
CA LYS A 35 -9.98 3.93 4.91
C LYS A 35 -8.60 3.41 5.32
N GLU A 36 -7.69 3.31 4.35
CA GLU A 36 -6.30 2.91 4.57
C GLU A 36 -5.45 4.10 4.99
N HIS A 37 -4.52 3.88 5.92
CA HIS A 37 -3.51 4.84 6.31
C HIS A 37 -2.12 4.18 6.35
N THR A 38 -1.08 4.99 6.15
CA THR A 38 0.30 4.53 6.34
C THR A 38 0.70 4.69 7.80
N PHE A 39 1.01 3.57 8.43
CA PHE A 39 1.58 3.52 9.76
C PHE A 39 3.11 3.48 9.70
N ARG A 40 3.76 4.18 10.62
CA ARG A 40 5.20 4.10 10.84
C ARG A 40 5.48 3.96 12.33
N GLY A 41 6.45 3.13 12.68
CA GLY A 41 6.84 2.97 14.08
C GLY A 41 8.15 2.23 14.24
N LYS A 42 8.63 2.17 15.47
CA LYS A 42 9.84 1.43 15.84
C LYS A 42 9.48 0.25 16.73
N ILE A 43 10.05 -0.91 16.44
CA ILE A 43 9.79 -2.13 17.23
C ILE A 43 10.55 -2.03 18.55
N GLU A 44 9.82 -2.07 19.65
CA GLU A 44 10.37 -2.02 21.02
C GLU A 44 10.50 -3.42 21.63
N LYS A 45 9.60 -4.35 21.26
CA LYS A 45 9.60 -5.74 21.76
C LYS A 45 8.98 -6.70 20.75
N ILE A 46 9.46 -7.94 20.70
CA ILE A 46 8.86 -9.04 19.93
C ILE A 46 8.47 -10.15 20.91
N ASP A 47 7.23 -10.63 20.82
CA ASP A 47 6.73 -11.78 21.57
C ASP A 47 6.27 -12.86 20.58
N VAL A 48 7.15 -13.83 20.34
CA VAL A 48 6.89 -14.93 19.40
C VAL A 48 5.81 -15.88 19.93
N ASN A 49 5.70 -16.05 21.25
CA ASN A 49 4.71 -16.93 21.85
C ASN A 49 3.29 -16.35 21.71
N ALA A 50 3.16 -15.05 21.96
CA ALA A 50 1.91 -14.32 21.79
C ALA A 50 1.63 -13.90 20.34
N LYS A 51 2.54 -14.17 19.41
CA LYS A 51 2.50 -13.76 18.00
C LYS A 51 2.27 -12.25 17.82
N THR A 52 2.94 -11.44 18.63
CA THR A 52 2.78 -9.99 18.65
C THR A 52 4.12 -9.27 18.69
N PHE A 53 4.12 -7.98 18.38
CA PHE A 53 5.21 -7.07 18.71
C PHE A 53 4.67 -5.81 19.36
N THR A 54 5.50 -5.16 20.17
CA THR A 54 5.23 -3.83 20.72
C THR A 54 5.92 -2.82 19.83
N VAL A 55 5.17 -1.84 19.31
CA VAL A 55 5.68 -0.79 18.43
C VAL A 55 5.42 0.56 19.07
N ASN A 56 6.45 1.39 19.13
CA ASN A 56 6.31 2.83 19.34
C ASN A 56 5.86 3.47 18.02
N GLY A 57 4.55 3.66 17.88
CA GLY A 57 3.90 4.19 16.69
C GLY A 57 3.95 5.70 16.62
N GLN A 58 4.14 6.23 15.42
CA GLN A 58 4.01 7.65 15.13
C GLN A 58 2.53 8.02 14.95
N LYS A 59 2.24 9.32 15.06
CA LYS A 59 0.90 9.84 14.78
C LYS A 59 0.51 9.53 13.33
N VAL A 60 -0.70 9.00 13.16
CA VAL A 60 -1.34 8.78 11.86
C VAL A 60 -2.57 9.68 11.80
N GLU A 61 -2.50 10.73 10.97
CA GLU A 61 -3.57 11.72 10.89
C GLU A 61 -4.91 11.10 10.50
N GLY A 62 -5.93 11.36 11.31
CA GLY A 62 -7.27 10.83 11.09
C GLY A 62 -7.46 9.36 11.50
N TRP A 63 -6.47 8.74 12.16
CA TRP A 63 -6.58 7.35 12.65
C TRP A 63 -6.22 7.21 14.14
N MET A 64 -4.98 7.53 14.51
CA MET A 64 -4.49 7.35 15.89
C MET A 64 -3.32 8.31 16.20
N ASP A 65 -3.26 8.83 17.42
CA ASP A 65 -2.12 9.61 17.90
C ASP A 65 -0.88 8.73 18.15
N ALA A 66 0.28 9.37 18.32
CA ALA A 66 1.53 8.65 18.58
C ALA A 66 1.47 7.94 19.93
N MET A 67 1.66 6.62 19.94
CA MET A 67 1.66 5.82 21.17
C MET A 67 2.41 4.49 20.99
N THR A 68 2.88 3.92 22.10
CA THR A 68 3.43 2.57 22.13
C THR A 68 2.32 1.56 22.39
N MET A 69 2.12 0.62 21.46
CA MET A 69 1.04 -0.37 21.55
C MET A 69 1.48 -1.75 21.06
N VAL A 70 0.76 -2.78 21.49
CA VAL A 70 0.92 -4.16 21.03
C VAL A 70 0.09 -4.38 19.77
N TYR A 71 0.74 -4.87 18.72
CA TYR A 71 0.14 -5.17 17.43
C TYR A 71 0.37 -6.63 17.02
N VAL A 72 -0.49 -7.12 16.14
CA VAL A 72 -0.39 -8.42 15.48
C VAL A 72 -0.06 -8.16 14.00
N PRO A 73 0.94 -8.83 13.40
CA PRO A 73 1.12 -8.75 11.96
C PRO A 73 0.05 -9.55 11.23
N ASP A 74 -0.33 -9.10 10.04
CA ASP A 74 -1.20 -9.83 9.11
C ASP A 74 -0.64 -11.22 8.73
N LYS A 75 0.69 -11.36 8.72
CA LYS A 75 1.41 -12.60 8.43
C LYS A 75 2.42 -12.91 9.54
N GLU A 76 2.38 -14.14 10.05
CA GLU A 76 3.23 -14.57 11.17
C GLU A 76 4.74 -14.56 10.83
N ASP A 77 5.11 -14.67 9.55
CA ASP A 77 6.51 -14.63 9.12
C ASP A 77 7.17 -13.27 9.39
N VAL A 78 6.38 -12.19 9.52
CA VAL A 78 6.88 -10.86 9.86
C VAL A 78 7.70 -10.90 11.14
N LEU A 79 7.25 -11.63 12.17
CA LEU A 79 7.93 -11.74 13.48
C LEU A 79 9.34 -12.33 13.38
N LYS A 80 9.62 -13.09 12.31
CA LYS A 80 10.93 -13.70 12.05
C LYS A 80 11.86 -12.78 11.25
N ARG A 81 11.30 -11.81 10.53
CA ARG A 81 12.04 -10.90 9.64
C ARG A 81 12.49 -9.63 10.34
N VAL A 82 11.71 -9.17 11.31
CA VAL A 82 11.96 -7.93 12.05
C VAL A 82 12.77 -8.19 13.32
N LYS A 83 13.46 -7.15 13.80
CA LYS A 83 14.15 -7.15 15.11
C LYS A 83 13.78 -5.93 15.94
N VAL A 84 14.04 -6.01 17.24
CA VAL A 84 13.93 -4.85 18.14
C VAL A 84 14.87 -3.74 17.65
N GLY A 85 14.36 -2.52 17.63
CA GLY A 85 15.03 -1.33 17.10
C GLY A 85 14.75 -1.03 15.62
N ASP A 86 14.16 -1.96 14.86
CA ASP A 86 13.80 -1.69 13.48
C ASP A 86 12.72 -0.61 13.38
N GLU A 87 12.91 0.33 12.46
CA GLU A 87 11.83 1.14 11.96
C GLU A 87 11.05 0.36 10.91
N ILE A 88 9.72 0.38 11.01
CA ILE A 88 8.83 -0.28 10.06
C ILE A 88 7.80 0.70 9.49
N THR A 89 7.33 0.39 8.29
CA THR A 89 6.08 0.90 7.74
C THR A 89 5.07 -0.22 7.59
N ALA A 90 3.79 0.09 7.75
CA ALA A 90 2.69 -0.83 7.54
C ALA A 90 1.45 -0.09 7.05
N LYS A 91 0.45 -0.83 6.62
CA LYS A 91 -0.90 -0.34 6.36
C LYS A 91 -1.81 -0.64 7.55
N VAL A 92 -2.65 0.33 7.86
CA VAL A 92 -3.70 0.22 8.88
C VAL A 92 -5.00 0.75 8.34
N TYR A 93 -6.12 0.34 8.95
CA TYR A 93 -7.44 0.64 8.42
C TYR A 93 -8.36 1.18 9.52
N ASP A 94 -9.31 2.03 9.15
CA ASP A 94 -10.32 2.53 10.08
C ASP A 94 -11.07 1.39 10.80
N GLY A 95 -11.10 1.42 12.12
CA GLY A 95 -11.73 0.37 12.94
C GLY A 95 -10.96 -0.95 12.97
N ASP A 96 -9.71 -1.01 12.51
CA ASP A 96 -8.73 -2.05 12.82
C ASP A 96 -7.50 -1.40 13.45
N PHE A 97 -7.46 -1.42 14.78
CA PHE A 97 -6.41 -0.77 15.56
C PHE A 97 -5.31 -1.74 16.01
N ARG A 98 -5.41 -3.03 15.67
CA ARG A 98 -4.55 -4.08 16.24
C ARG A 98 -3.69 -4.77 15.20
N THR A 99 -4.10 -4.78 13.94
CA THR A 99 -3.38 -5.50 12.89
C THR A 99 -2.51 -4.53 12.08
N LEU A 100 -1.25 -4.89 11.88
CA LEU A 100 -0.38 -4.21 10.90
C LEU A 100 -0.30 -5.05 9.62
N HIS A 101 -0.71 -4.47 8.51
CA HIS A 101 -0.73 -5.12 7.20
C HIS A 101 0.48 -4.72 6.37
N ASP A 102 0.95 -5.62 5.50
CA ASP A 102 2.07 -5.35 4.58
C ASP A 102 3.33 -4.75 5.26
N VAL A 103 3.72 -5.31 6.41
CA VAL A 103 4.85 -4.80 7.21
C VAL A 103 6.17 -4.86 6.42
N GLN A 104 6.84 -3.71 6.35
CA GLN A 104 8.13 -3.51 5.70
C GLN A 104 9.11 -2.83 6.64
N ILE A 105 10.36 -3.30 6.64
CA ILE A 105 11.46 -2.68 7.39
C ILE A 105 11.94 -1.47 6.61
N VAL A 106 11.98 -0.30 7.24
CA VAL A 106 12.53 0.91 6.64
C VAL A 106 14.06 0.75 6.63
N PRO A 107 14.71 0.79 5.46
CA PRO A 107 16.16 0.75 5.42
C PRO A 107 16.71 1.97 6.16
N PRO A 108 17.79 1.81 6.96
CA PRO A 108 18.44 2.94 7.59
C PRO A 108 18.80 3.95 6.50
N LYS A 109 18.48 5.23 6.70
CA LYS A 109 18.92 6.29 5.80
C LYS A 109 20.45 6.30 5.85
N THR A 110 21.11 5.64 4.90
CA THR A 110 22.46 6.02 4.52
C THR A 110 22.31 7.46 4.02
N ASP A 111 22.96 8.41 4.67
CA ASP A 111 22.98 9.79 4.23
C ASP A 111 23.29 9.83 2.73
N SER A 112 22.29 10.13 1.91
CA SER A 112 22.47 10.46 0.49
C SER A 112 23.18 11.81 0.41
N LYS A 113 24.46 11.84 0.77
CA LYS A 113 25.42 12.89 0.49
C LYS A 113 26.60 12.27 -0.26
N ALA A 114 26.40 12.06 -1.56
CA ALA A 114 27.45 12.15 -2.58
C ALA A 114 26.86 11.84 -3.96
N ALA A 115 26.17 12.79 -4.57
CA ALA A 115 26.31 12.95 -6.01
C ALA A 115 27.56 13.81 -6.22
N PRO A 116 28.66 13.30 -6.81
CA PRO A 116 29.76 14.16 -7.21
C PRO A 116 29.24 15.06 -8.35
N ALA A 117 29.17 16.36 -8.09
CA ALA A 117 29.04 17.35 -9.15
C ALA A 117 30.21 17.15 -10.12
N LYS A 118 29.90 16.79 -11.37
CA LYS A 118 30.87 16.78 -12.46
C LYS A 118 31.49 18.17 -12.56
N LYS A 119 32.83 18.24 -12.51
CA LYS A 119 33.61 19.37 -13.00
C LYS A 119 33.55 19.44 -14.50
#